data_AF-A0A4Y8S6B6-F1
#
_entry.id   AF-A0A4Y8S6B6-F1
#
_cell.length_a   1.000
_cell.length_b   1.000
_cell.length_c   1.000
_cell.angle_alpha   90.00
_cell.angle_beta   90.00
_cell.angle_gamma   90.00
#
_symmetry.space_group_name_H-M   'P 1'
#
loop_
_entity.id
_entity.type
_entity.pdbx_description
1 polymer ?
#
loop_
_entity_poly.entity_id
_entity_poly.type
_entity_poly.pdbx_seq_one_letter_code
_entity_poly.pdbx_strand_id
1 'polypeptide(L)'
;MVPFNLQLELTNRLTTIAIEQLDQLADAAGFMRYQIRTFNDNSVIYVNIEDGPLPMEEIIGFSEEEVFLLDEVKAIAAAIRQYNSSRNLNFDQMAFDF
;
A
#
# COMPACT_ATOMS: atom_id res chain seq x y z
N MET A 1 13.91 -2.93 0.94
CA MET A 1 13.49 -1.62 0.38
C MET A 1 13.36 -0.62 1.53
N VAL A 2 13.14 0.68 1.29
CA VAL A 2 13.04 1.67 2.39
C VAL A 2 11.63 1.63 2.99
N PRO A 3 11.46 1.32 4.29
CA PRO A 3 10.16 1.35 4.93
C PRO A 3 9.64 2.79 5.04
N PHE A 4 8.32 2.94 5.02
CA PHE A 4 7.65 4.22 5.18
C PHE A 4 6.46 4.09 6.13
N ASN A 5 6.09 5.19 6.77
CA ASN A 5 4.96 5.22 7.69
C ASN A 5 3.80 5.99 7.06
N LEU A 6 2.59 5.47 7.23
CA LEU A 6 1.35 6.16 6.90
C LEU A 6 0.49 6.30 8.16
N GLN A 7 -0.29 7.37 8.22
CA GLN A 7 -1.36 7.52 9.20
C GLN A 7 -2.69 7.37 8.47
N LEU A 8 -3.47 6.36 8.88
CA LEU A 8 -4.75 6.04 8.26
C LEU A 8 -5.82 5.87 9.33
N GLU A 9 -7.04 6.24 9.00
CA GLU A 9 -8.20 5.91 9.81
C GLU A 9 -8.65 4.48 9.48
N LEU A 10 -8.41 3.55 10.42
CA LEU A 10 -8.86 2.16 10.35
C LEU A 10 -9.93 1.96 11.42
N THR A 11 -11.13 1.53 11.02
CA THR A 11 -12.25 1.28 11.94
C THR A 11 -12.52 2.49 12.88
N ASN A 12 -12.59 3.69 12.31
CA ASN A 12 -12.76 4.99 13.01
C ASN A 12 -11.68 5.29 14.07
N ARG A 13 -10.47 4.74 13.90
CA ARG A 13 -9.31 5.03 14.73
C ARG A 13 -8.15 5.44 13.87
N LEU A 14 -7.54 6.57 14.19
CA LEU A 14 -6.30 6.99 13.56
C LEU A 14 -5.17 6.07 14.01
N THR A 15 -4.66 5.26 13.08
CA THR A 15 -3.63 4.27 13.29
C THR A 15 -2.40 4.62 12.47
N THR A 16 -1.23 4.64 13.12
CA THR A 16 0.06 4.70 12.41
C THR A 16 0.44 3.29 11.98
N ILE A 17 0.67 3.11 10.69
CA ILE A 17 1.14 1.86 10.11
C ILE A 17 2.53 2.04 9.50
N ALA A 18 3.43 1.11 9.81
CA ALA A 18 4.73 0.99 9.19
C ALA A 18 4.65 -0.02 8.05
N ILE A 19 5.06 0.39 6.86
CA ILE A 19 4.90 -0.35 5.61
C ILE A 19 6.28 -0.61 5.03
N GLU A 20 6.55 -1.88 4.73
CA GLU A 20 7.79 -2.31 4.08
C GLU A 20 7.46 -3.12 2.84
N GLN A 21 7.97 -2.69 1.68
CA GLN A 21 7.83 -3.44 0.44
C GLN A 21 8.79 -4.63 0.44
N LEU A 22 8.25 -5.83 0.23
CA LEU A 22 9.00 -7.08 0.24
C LEU A 22 9.53 -7.44 -1.15
N ASP A 23 8.78 -7.13 -2.20
CA ASP A 23 9.10 -7.48 -3.59
C ASP A 23 9.61 -6.29 -4.39
N GLN A 24 10.56 -6.50 -5.29
CA GLN A 24 11.06 -5.42 -6.17
C GLN A 24 10.14 -5.16 -7.38
N LEU A 25 9.39 -6.18 -7.81
CA LEU A 25 8.53 -6.14 -8.98
C LEU A 25 7.21 -6.84 -8.65
N ALA A 26 6.16 -6.46 -9.36
CA ALA A 26 4.88 -7.16 -9.30
C ALA A 26 5.02 -8.60 -9.83
N ASP A 27 4.21 -9.49 -9.29
CA ASP A 27 4.09 -10.86 -9.78
C ASP A 27 3.38 -10.93 -11.14
N ALA A 28 3.19 -12.14 -11.67
CA ALA A 28 2.54 -12.36 -12.97
C ALA A 28 1.07 -11.89 -13.01
N ALA A 29 0.44 -11.68 -11.84
CA ALA A 29 -0.93 -11.19 -11.70
C ALA A 29 -0.99 -9.68 -11.36
N GLY A 30 0.16 -8.99 -11.27
CA GLY A 30 0.24 -7.57 -10.99
C GLY A 30 0.24 -7.21 -9.49
N PHE A 31 0.48 -8.16 -8.58
CA PHE A 31 0.51 -7.90 -7.14
C PHE A 31 1.94 -7.72 -6.61
N MET A 32 2.10 -6.81 -5.66
CA MET A 32 3.30 -6.68 -4.84
C MET A 32 2.98 -6.90 -3.37
N ARG A 33 3.90 -7.52 -2.63
CA ARG A 33 3.73 -7.75 -1.20
C ARG A 33 4.30 -6.63 -0.36
N TYR A 34 3.52 -6.24 0.64
CA TYR A 34 3.89 -5.25 1.65
C TYR A 34 3.69 -5.84 3.03
N GLN A 35 4.73 -5.78 3.87
CA GLN A 35 4.59 -6.04 5.29
C GLN A 35 4.05 -4.80 5.98
N ILE A 36 2.92 -4.97 6.66
CA ILE A 36 2.21 -3.95 7.41
C ILE A 36 2.37 -4.23 8.88
N ARG A 37 2.92 -3.28 9.61
CA ARG A 37 3.09 -3.33 11.07
C ARG A 37 2.35 -2.19 11.73
N THR A 38 1.46 -2.51 12.65
CA THR A 38 0.89 -1.55 13.60
C THR A 38 1.59 -1.73 14.94
N PHE A 39 1.09 -1.07 15.99
CA PHE A 39 1.56 -1.33 17.35
C PHE A 39 1.21 -2.74 17.84
N ASN A 40 0.07 -3.29 17.45
CA ASN A 40 -0.45 -4.57 17.94
C ASN A 40 -0.35 -5.70 16.91
N ASP A 41 -0.30 -5.35 15.63
CA ASP A 41 -0.57 -6.27 14.54
C ASP A 41 0.57 -6.25 13.53
N ASN A 42 0.80 -7.40 12.90
CA ASN A 42 1.74 -7.55 11.81
C ASN A 42 1.12 -8.50 10.80
N SER A 43 1.06 -8.08 9.54
CA SER A 43 0.65 -8.98 8.47
C SER A 43 1.21 -8.59 7.12
N VAL A 44 1.18 -9.52 6.17
CA VAL A 44 1.56 -9.27 4.78
C VAL A 44 0.31 -9.06 3.95
N ILE A 45 0.26 -7.91 3.26
CA ILE A 45 -0.81 -7.55 2.35
C ILE A 45 -0.28 -7.57 0.92
N TYR A 46 -1.00 -8.27 0.05
CA TYR A 46 -0.80 -8.25 -1.40
C TYR A 46 -1.59 -7.08 -1.96
N VAL A 47 -0.92 -6.18 -2.66
CA VAL A 47 -1.52 -4.98 -3.24
C VAL A 47 -1.39 -5.07 -4.75
N ASN A 48 -2.50 -4.98 -5.48
CA ASN A 48 -2.46 -4.84 -6.93
C ASN A 48 -1.83 -3.49 -7.31
N ILE A 49 -0.85 -3.53 -8.22
CA ILE A 49 -0.13 -2.37 -8.70
C ILE A 49 -0.34 -2.29 -10.21
N GLU A 50 -1.54 -1.86 -10.59
CA GLU A 50 -1.85 -1.47 -11.97
C GLU A 50 -1.46 0.00 -12.23
N ASP A 51 -1.01 0.28 -13.47
CA ASP A 51 -0.71 1.62 -14.00
C ASP A 51 -2.00 2.42 -14.23
N GLY A 52 -2.59 2.92 -13.15
CA GLY A 52 -3.73 3.84 -13.22
C GLY A 52 -4.48 3.99 -11.89
N PRO A 53 -5.09 5.15 -11.60
CA PRO A 53 -5.93 5.28 -10.42
C PRO A 53 -7.15 4.35 -10.56
N LEU A 54 -7.25 3.33 -9.70
CA LEU A 54 -8.46 2.51 -9.63
C LEU A 54 -9.40 3.09 -8.56
N PRO A 55 -10.73 3.05 -8.76
CA PRO A 55 -11.68 3.34 -7.70
C PRO A 55 -11.47 2.37 -6.53
N MET A 56 -11.73 2.82 -5.30
CA MET A 56 -11.46 2.05 -4.06
C MET A 56 -12.13 0.67 -4.03
N GLU A 57 -13.23 0.53 -4.76
CA GLU A 57 -14.02 -0.69 -4.94
C GLU A 57 -13.28 -1.76 -5.77
N GLU A 58 -12.40 -1.34 -6.67
CA GLU A 58 -11.58 -2.18 -7.54
C GLU A 58 -10.18 -2.44 -6.98
N ILE A 59 -9.82 -1.81 -5.84
CA ILE A 59 -8.55 -2.04 -5.18
C ILE A 59 -8.60 -3.40 -4.49
N ILE A 60 -7.97 -4.38 -5.13
CA ILE A 60 -7.82 -5.72 -4.58
C ILE A 60 -6.58 -5.74 -3.70
N GLY A 61 -6.82 -5.68 -2.39
CA GLY A 61 -5.86 -6.06 -1.36
C GLY A 61 -6.31 -7.36 -0.70
N PHE A 62 -5.40 -8.30 -0.46
CA PHE A 62 -5.70 -9.47 0.36
C PHE A 62 -4.59 -9.77 1.37
N SER A 63 -4.99 -10.31 2.52
CA SER A 63 -4.12 -10.70 3.64
C SER A 63 -4.31 -12.19 3.88
N GLU A 64 -3.24 -12.97 3.85
CA GLU A 64 -3.31 -14.43 4.08
C GLU A 64 -3.61 -14.79 5.54
N GLU A 65 -3.21 -13.93 6.48
CA GLU A 65 -3.28 -14.23 7.91
C GLU A 65 -4.58 -13.72 8.58
N GLU A 66 -5.51 -13.13 7.81
CA GLU A 66 -6.78 -12.54 8.28
C GLU A 66 -6.66 -11.62 9.53
N VAL A 67 -5.50 -10.96 9.71
CA VAL A 67 -5.25 -10.07 10.85
C VAL A 67 -6.05 -8.77 10.76
N PHE A 68 -6.18 -8.24 9.55
CA PHE A 68 -6.94 -7.03 9.24
C PHE A 68 -8.29 -7.39 8.62
N LEU A 69 -9.32 -6.59 8.90
CA LEU A 69 -10.61 -6.71 8.23
C LEU A 69 -10.47 -6.36 6.75
N LEU A 70 -11.33 -6.92 5.90
CA LEU A 70 -11.28 -6.68 4.45
C LEU A 70 -11.31 -5.18 4.09
N ASP A 71 -12.12 -4.39 4.79
CA ASP A 71 -12.21 -2.94 4.55
C ASP A 71 -10.93 -2.21 4.98
N GLU A 72 -10.25 -2.68 6.04
CA GLU A 72 -8.95 -2.16 6.45
C GLU A 72 -7.88 -2.52 5.42
N VAL A 73 -7.89 -3.75 4.92
CA VAL A 73 -6.99 -4.19 3.85
C VAL A 73 -7.16 -3.32 2.60
N LYS A 74 -8.39 -3.02 2.20
CA LYS A 74 -8.67 -2.10 1.07
C LYS A 74 -8.16 -0.69 1.33
N ALA A 75 -8.39 -0.15 2.53
CA ALA A 75 -7.90 1.18 2.90
C ALA A 75 -6.37 1.26 2.90
N ILE A 76 -5.70 0.24 3.44
CA ILE A 76 -4.23 0.14 3.45
C ILE A 76 -3.69 0.03 2.02
N ALA A 77 -4.27 -0.84 1.20
CA ALA A 77 -3.87 -1.01 -0.21
C ALA A 77 -4.04 0.30 -1.00
N ALA A 78 -5.16 1.01 -0.81
CA ALA A 78 -5.39 2.30 -1.45
C ALA A 78 -4.34 3.35 -1.06
N ALA A 79 -4.02 3.42 0.23
CA ALA A 79 -3.03 4.35 0.74
C ALA A 79 -1.62 4.06 0.22
N ILE A 80 -1.24 2.78 0.11
CA ILE A 80 0.04 2.36 -0.48
C ILE A 80 0.11 2.79 -1.95
N ARG A 81 -0.96 2.56 -2.73
CA ARG A 81 -1.01 2.98 -4.14
C ARG A 81 -0.90 4.48 -4.28
N GLN A 82 -1.62 5.23 -3.46
CA GLN A 82 -1.55 6.70 -3.46
C GLN A 82 -0.14 7.18 -3.11
N TYR A 83 0.51 6.58 -2.10
CA TYR A 83 1.88 6.91 -1.72
C TYR A 83 2.85 6.65 -2.88
N ASN A 84 2.79 5.46 -3.49
CA ASN A 84 3.64 5.09 -4.62
C ASN A 84 3.43 6.01 -5.83
N SER A 85 2.17 6.32 -6.16
CA SER A 85 1.84 7.25 -7.25
C SER A 85 2.39 8.66 -6.97
N SER A 86 2.25 9.16 -5.74
CA SER A 86 2.82 10.45 -5.35
C SER A 86 4.34 10.49 -5.46
N ARG A 87 5.01 9.37 -5.18
CA ARG A 87 6.45 9.24 -5.31
C ARG A 87 6.88 9.23 -6.78
N ASN A 88 6.16 8.52 -7.63
CA ASN A 88 6.40 8.53 -9.08
C ASN A 88 6.20 9.94 -9.68
N LEU A 89 5.14 10.65 -9.29
CA LEU A 89 4.91 12.03 -9.71
C LEU A 89 6.05 12.97 -9.31
N ASN A 90 6.60 12.79 -8.11
CA ASN A 90 7.77 13.58 -7.66
C ASN A 90 9.04 13.25 -8.46
N PHE A 91 9.24 11.98 -8.85
CA PHE A 91 10.35 11.60 -9.73
C PHE A 91 10.21 12.19 -11.13
N ASP A 92 9.01 12.13 -11.70
CA ASP A 92 8.75 12.70 -13.03
C ASP A 92 8.96 14.22 -13.03
N GLN A 93 8.56 14.94 -11.98
CA GLN A 93 8.82 16.38 -11.87
C GLN A 93 10.31 16.73 -11.76
N MET A 94 11.11 15.91 -11.08
CA MET A 94 12.57 16.11 -10.99
C MET A 94 13.31 15.86 -12.32
N ALA A 95 12.70 15.17 -13.28
CA ALA A 95 13.29 14.90 -14.59
C ALA A 95 13.16 16.07 -15.59
N PHE A 96 12.40 17.13 -15.25
CA PHE A 96 12.15 18.28 -16.14
C PHE A 96 12.90 19.57 -15.78
N ASP A 97 13.71 19.59 -14.71
CA ASP A 97 14.61 20.72 -14.44
C ASP A 97 15.96 20.50 -15.16
N PHE A 98 16.01 20.89 -16.44
CA PHE A 98 17.24 21.05 -17.25
C PHE A 98 17.39 22.50 -17.72
#